data_AF-L5M019-F1
#
_entry.id   AF-L5M019-F1
#
_cell.length_a   1.000
_cell.length_b   1.000
_cell.length_c   1.000
_cell.angle_alpha   90.00
_cell.angle_beta   90.00
_cell.angle_gamma   90.00
#
_symmetry.space_group_name_H-M   'P 1'
#
loop_
_entity.id
_entity.type
_entity.pdbx_description
1 polymer ?
#
loop_
_entity_poly.entity_id
_entity_poly.type
_entity_poly.pdbx_seq_one_letter_code
_entity_poly.pdbx_strand_id
1 'polypeptide(L)'
;MQQDQCCSPRFKLKMLHRKTYHVKDLQGEIEAHTDIYHNLDENGQKILRSLEGSDEAVLLQRRLDNMNFKWSELRKKSLNIRSHLEASSDQWKRLHLSLQELLVWLQLKDDELSRQTPVGGDFPTVQKQNDVQRTFKRELKTKEPVIMSTLETVRIFLTEQPLEGLEKLYQEPRELPPEEKAQNVTRLLRKQAEEVNTEWEKLNLHSADWQRKFNEALERL
;
A
#
# COMPACT_ATOMS: atom_id res chain seq x y z
N MET A 1 -21.62 -24.12 -12.99
CA MET A 1 -21.30 -22.83 -12.34
C MET A 1 -19.93 -22.97 -11.69
N GLN A 2 -18.88 -22.53 -12.38
CA GLN A 2 -17.52 -22.48 -11.82
C GLN A 2 -17.29 -21.05 -11.34
N GLN A 3 -17.22 -20.89 -10.02
CA GLN A 3 -17.03 -19.59 -9.37
C GLN A 3 -15.56 -19.16 -9.44
N ASP A 4 -15.40 -17.92 -9.89
CA ASP A 4 -14.28 -16.98 -9.78
C ASP A 4 -13.28 -17.24 -8.63
N GLN A 5 -12.28 -18.10 -8.88
CA GLN A 5 -11.12 -18.25 -8.01
C GLN A 5 -9.97 -17.25 -8.31
N CYS A 6 -10.22 -16.21 -9.11
CA CYS A 6 -9.23 -15.17 -9.41
C CYS A 6 -9.17 -14.05 -8.34
N CYS A 7 -10.15 -13.98 -7.44
CA CYS A 7 -10.33 -12.86 -6.51
C CYS A 7 -9.70 -13.06 -5.12
N SER A 8 -8.62 -13.83 -4.96
CA SER A 8 -7.94 -13.89 -3.65
C SER A 8 -6.85 -12.81 -3.54
N PRO A 9 -6.89 -11.93 -2.52
CA PRO A 9 -5.86 -10.92 -2.27
C PRO A 9 -4.43 -11.49 -2.13
N ARG A 10 -4.30 -12.80 -1.83
CA ARG A 10 -3.01 -13.51 -1.72
C ARG A 10 -2.31 -13.66 -3.08
N PHE A 11 -3.04 -13.80 -4.19
CA PHE A 11 -2.45 -13.90 -5.52
C PHE A 11 -1.99 -12.54 -6.05
N LYS A 12 -2.69 -11.47 -5.69
CA LYS A 12 -2.40 -10.11 -6.19
C LYS A 12 -1.06 -9.55 -5.73
N LEU A 13 -0.66 -9.83 -4.48
CA LEU A 13 0.59 -9.33 -3.91
C LEU A 13 1.84 -10.10 -4.36
N LYS A 14 1.75 -11.43 -4.54
CA LYS A 14 2.84 -12.23 -5.12
C LYS A 14 3.24 -11.67 -6.49
N MET A 15 2.27 -11.12 -7.21
CA MET A 15 2.51 -10.44 -8.47
C MET A 15 3.17 -9.06 -8.30
N LEU A 16 2.81 -8.26 -7.29
CA LEU A 16 3.34 -6.91 -7.09
C LEU A 16 4.85 -6.89 -6.80
N HIS A 17 5.32 -7.67 -5.83
CA HIS A 17 6.75 -7.69 -5.44
C HIS A 17 7.63 -8.28 -6.57
N ARG A 18 7.11 -9.31 -7.25
CA ARG A 18 7.70 -9.89 -8.45
C ARG A 18 7.79 -8.84 -9.57
N LYS A 19 6.69 -8.10 -9.82
CA LYS A 19 6.64 -7.02 -10.81
C LYS A 19 7.64 -5.90 -10.48
N THR A 20 7.86 -5.54 -9.20
CA THR A 20 8.86 -4.52 -8.82
C THR A 20 10.28 -4.93 -9.17
N TYR A 21 10.65 -6.19 -8.95
CA TYR A 21 11.97 -6.70 -9.31
C TYR A 21 12.16 -6.75 -10.83
N HIS A 22 11.22 -7.38 -11.55
CA HIS A 22 11.28 -7.48 -13.02
C HIS A 22 11.27 -6.13 -13.73
N VAL A 23 10.57 -5.13 -13.20
CA VAL A 23 10.55 -3.79 -13.80
C VAL A 23 11.87 -3.05 -13.60
N LYS A 24 12.57 -3.30 -12.48
CA LYS A 24 13.93 -2.76 -12.27
C LYS A 24 14.93 -3.42 -13.21
N ASP A 25 14.86 -4.73 -13.36
CA ASP A 25 15.72 -5.47 -14.30
C ASP A 25 15.46 -5.03 -15.74
N LEU A 26 14.19 -4.95 -16.17
CA LEU A 26 13.79 -4.45 -17.48
C LEU A 26 14.29 -3.01 -17.72
N GLN A 27 14.32 -2.16 -16.70
CA GLN A 27 14.87 -0.81 -16.84
C GLN A 27 16.38 -0.81 -17.01
N GLY A 28 17.08 -1.64 -16.23
CA GLY A 28 18.52 -1.84 -16.44
C GLY A 28 18.83 -2.36 -17.84
N GLU A 29 18.03 -3.29 -18.36
CA GLU A 29 18.16 -3.78 -19.73
C GLU A 29 17.87 -2.69 -20.77
N ILE A 30 16.80 -1.90 -20.59
CA ILE A 30 16.47 -0.76 -21.46
C ILE A 30 17.62 0.26 -21.46
N GLU A 31 18.15 0.60 -20.29
CA GLU A 31 19.28 1.53 -20.14
C GLU A 31 20.52 0.98 -20.85
N ALA A 32 20.86 -0.30 -20.66
CA ALA A 32 21.99 -0.96 -21.31
C ALA A 32 21.87 -0.98 -22.85
N HIS A 33 20.65 -1.11 -23.39
CA HIS A 33 20.40 -1.12 -24.83
C HIS A 33 20.13 0.27 -25.43
N THR A 34 20.08 1.31 -24.59
CA THR A 34 19.77 2.68 -25.04
C THR A 34 20.82 3.18 -26.02
N ASP A 35 22.12 2.97 -25.74
CA ASP A 35 23.19 3.43 -26.62
C ASP A 35 23.21 2.65 -27.95
N ILE A 36 22.90 1.35 -27.92
CA ILE A 36 22.79 0.51 -29.12
C ILE A 36 21.66 1.03 -30.02
N TYR A 37 20.50 1.35 -29.44
CA TYR A 37 19.38 1.94 -30.16
C TYR A 37 19.76 3.28 -30.81
N HIS A 38 20.39 4.19 -30.06
CA HIS A 38 20.77 5.52 -30.60
C HIS A 38 21.75 5.38 -31.76
N ASN A 39 22.76 4.52 -31.62
CA ASN A 39 23.72 4.25 -32.70
C ASN A 39 23.03 3.68 -33.95
N LEU A 40 22.06 2.79 -33.78
CA LEU A 40 21.32 2.20 -34.89
C LEU A 40 20.42 3.22 -35.58
N ASP A 41 19.68 4.05 -34.83
CA ASP A 41 18.86 5.13 -35.37
C ASP A 41 19.73 6.15 -36.13
N GLU A 42 20.83 6.63 -35.52
CA GLU A 42 21.75 7.56 -36.16
C GLU A 42 22.35 7.02 -37.48
N ASN A 43 22.79 5.76 -37.48
CA ASN A 43 23.33 5.13 -38.68
C ASN A 43 22.23 4.89 -39.72
N GLY A 44 21.04 4.51 -39.30
CA GLY A 44 19.86 4.40 -40.17
C GLY A 44 19.53 5.71 -40.85
N GLN A 45 19.53 6.83 -40.12
CA GLN A 45 19.31 8.17 -40.66
C GLN A 45 20.41 8.60 -41.64
N LYS A 46 21.68 8.21 -41.39
CA LYS A 46 22.79 8.45 -42.34
C LYS A 46 22.58 7.70 -43.66
N ILE A 47 22.21 6.43 -43.59
CA ILE A 47 21.95 5.60 -44.78
C ILE A 47 20.72 6.14 -45.55
N LEU A 48 19.66 6.50 -44.83
CA LEU A 48 18.46 7.09 -45.42
C LEU A 48 18.78 8.32 -46.27
N ARG A 49 19.63 9.23 -45.75
CA ARG A 49 20.10 10.41 -46.51
C ARG A 49 20.89 10.04 -47.76
N SER A 50 21.59 8.90 -47.77
CA SER A 50 22.36 8.45 -48.95
C SER A 50 21.50 7.80 -50.05
N LEU A 51 20.27 7.37 -49.71
CA LEU A 51 19.33 6.71 -50.63
C LEU A 51 18.27 7.68 -51.18
N GLU A 52 18.45 8.99 -50.98
CA GLU A 52 17.45 10.00 -51.28
C GLU A 52 16.87 9.88 -52.70
N GLY A 53 15.52 9.86 -52.79
CA GLY A 53 14.80 9.73 -54.05
C GLY A 53 14.56 8.30 -54.54
N SER A 54 15.00 7.27 -53.81
CA SER A 54 14.76 5.86 -54.15
C SER A 54 13.60 5.24 -53.35
N ASP A 55 13.00 4.17 -53.90
CA ASP A 55 11.95 3.40 -53.20
C ASP A 55 12.50 2.72 -51.93
N GLU A 56 13.79 2.38 -51.90
CA GLU A 56 14.48 1.83 -50.73
C GLU A 56 14.55 2.84 -49.58
N ALA A 57 14.68 4.14 -49.85
CA ALA A 57 14.63 5.17 -48.82
C ALA A 57 13.25 5.20 -48.13
N VAL A 58 12.17 5.07 -48.90
CA VAL A 58 10.80 5.03 -48.34
C VAL A 58 10.61 3.82 -47.44
N LEU A 59 11.11 2.64 -47.86
CA LEU A 59 11.03 1.42 -47.05
C LEU A 59 11.88 1.52 -45.76
N LEU A 60 13.09 2.07 -45.86
CA LEU A 60 13.99 2.25 -44.71
C LEU A 60 13.40 3.25 -43.70
N GLN A 61 12.86 4.38 -44.17
CA GLN A 61 12.18 5.36 -43.31
C GLN A 61 11.06 4.70 -42.49
N ARG A 62 10.17 3.94 -43.16
CA ARG A 62 9.07 3.23 -42.48
C ARG A 62 9.57 2.25 -41.41
N ARG A 63 10.69 1.57 -41.64
CA ARG A 63 11.29 0.64 -40.68
C ARG A 63 11.89 1.38 -39.47
N LEU A 64 12.60 2.48 -39.70
CA LEU A 64 13.13 3.34 -38.64
C LEU A 64 12.01 3.94 -37.79
N ASP A 65 10.97 4.48 -38.42
CA ASP A 65 9.81 5.05 -37.72
C ASP A 65 9.12 4.01 -36.83
N ASN A 66 8.91 2.80 -37.35
CA ASN A 66 8.30 1.70 -36.58
C ASN A 66 9.19 1.26 -35.40
N MET A 67 10.50 1.21 -35.60
CA MET A 67 11.44 0.88 -34.52
C MET A 67 11.44 1.97 -33.44
N ASN A 68 11.51 3.24 -33.84
CA ASN A 68 11.50 4.40 -32.94
C ASN A 68 10.20 4.47 -32.15
N PHE A 69 9.07 4.19 -32.80
CA PHE A 69 7.78 4.05 -32.15
C PHE A 69 7.77 2.93 -31.10
N LYS A 70 8.22 1.71 -31.46
CA LYS A 70 8.27 0.57 -30.54
C LYS A 70 9.18 0.82 -29.34
N TRP A 71 10.34 1.44 -29.57
CA TRP A 71 11.29 1.80 -28.52
C TRP A 71 10.70 2.82 -27.55
N SER A 72 10.08 3.88 -28.07
CA SER A 72 9.39 4.90 -27.27
C SER A 72 8.27 4.30 -26.42
N GLU A 73 7.43 3.45 -27.02
CA GLU A 73 6.35 2.76 -26.32
C GLU A 73 6.86 1.80 -25.24
N LEU A 74 7.94 1.05 -25.49
CA LEU A 74 8.57 0.18 -24.50
C LEU A 74 9.05 0.99 -23.28
N ARG A 75 9.80 2.07 -23.51
CA ARG A 75 10.30 2.95 -22.45
C ARG A 75 9.16 3.56 -21.65
N LYS A 76 8.15 4.11 -22.33
CA LYS A 76 6.96 4.71 -21.70
C LYS A 76 6.23 3.69 -20.81
N LYS A 77 6.00 2.48 -21.32
CA LYS A 77 5.33 1.41 -20.56
C LYS A 77 6.14 1.00 -19.34
N SER A 78 7.45 0.80 -19.50
CA SER A 78 8.36 0.47 -18.39
C SER A 78 8.32 1.53 -17.28
N LEU A 79 8.41 2.81 -17.65
CA LEU A 79 8.34 3.92 -16.70
C LEU A 79 6.99 4.00 -15.97
N ASN A 80 5.88 3.83 -16.70
CA ASN A 80 4.54 3.83 -16.12
C ASN A 80 4.37 2.71 -15.09
N ILE A 81 4.83 1.49 -15.41
CA ILE A 81 4.74 0.37 -14.48
C ILE A 81 5.58 0.64 -13.23
N ARG A 82 6.80 1.18 -13.35
CA ARG A 82 7.61 1.55 -12.18
C ARG A 82 6.92 2.59 -11.32
N SER A 83 6.49 3.71 -11.91
CA SER A 83 5.86 4.81 -11.18
C SER A 83 4.66 4.30 -10.37
N HIS A 84 3.87 3.43 -10.97
CA HIS A 84 2.74 2.79 -10.32
C HIS A 84 3.16 1.90 -9.13
N LEU A 85 4.20 1.06 -9.31
CA LEU A 85 4.71 0.19 -8.26
C LEU A 85 5.34 0.98 -7.09
N GLU A 86 6.04 2.07 -7.39
CA GLU A 86 6.61 2.99 -6.39
C GLU A 86 5.50 3.68 -5.59
N ALA A 87 4.48 4.22 -6.26
CA ALA A 87 3.33 4.82 -5.61
C ALA A 87 2.61 3.84 -4.67
N SER A 88 2.40 2.59 -5.11
CA SER A 88 1.81 1.53 -4.29
C SER A 88 2.69 1.16 -3.10
N SER A 89 4.02 1.08 -3.29
CA SER A 89 4.98 0.81 -2.21
C SER A 89 4.97 1.91 -1.16
N ASP A 90 4.95 3.18 -1.57
CA ASP A 90 4.95 4.30 -0.65
C ASP A 90 3.63 4.43 0.10
N GLN A 91 2.50 4.15 -0.56
CA GLN A 91 1.20 4.06 0.12
C GLN A 91 1.20 2.96 1.17
N TRP A 92 1.76 1.78 0.87
CA TRP A 92 1.92 0.71 1.84
C TRP A 92 2.74 1.14 3.06
N LYS A 93 3.92 1.76 2.86
CA LYS A 93 4.78 2.22 3.96
C LYS A 93 4.04 3.18 4.88
N ARG A 94 3.33 4.14 4.30
CA ARG A 94 2.52 5.12 5.05
C ARG A 94 1.44 4.43 5.89
N LEU A 95 0.70 3.50 5.30
CA LEU A 95 -0.32 2.74 6.03
C LEU A 95 0.27 1.90 7.15
N HIS A 96 1.39 1.22 6.90
CA HIS A 96 2.06 0.42 7.90
C HIS A 96 2.51 1.26 9.12
N LEU A 97 3.14 2.41 8.88
CA LEU A 97 3.55 3.33 9.93
C LEU A 97 2.33 3.86 10.72
N SER A 98 1.28 4.29 10.01
CA SER A 98 0.05 4.76 10.65
C SER A 98 -0.58 3.70 11.55
N LEU A 99 -0.63 2.44 11.11
CA LEU A 99 -1.18 1.34 11.92
C LEU A 99 -0.31 1.08 13.16
N GLN A 100 1.03 1.14 13.04
CA GLN A 100 1.92 0.99 14.19
C GLN A 100 1.75 2.11 15.21
N GLU A 101 1.66 3.36 14.75
CA GLU A 101 1.40 4.51 15.62
C GLU A 101 0.05 4.39 16.34
N LEU A 102 -0.98 3.89 15.66
CA LEU A 102 -2.28 3.61 16.27
C LEU A 102 -2.19 2.52 17.33
N LEU A 103 -1.50 1.41 17.06
CA LEU A 103 -1.32 0.33 18.03
C LEU A 103 -0.60 0.80 19.29
N VAL A 104 0.50 1.54 19.14
CA VAL A 104 1.22 2.12 20.29
C VAL A 104 0.32 3.06 21.08
N TRP A 105 -0.44 3.92 20.39
CA TRP A 105 -1.38 4.83 21.05
C TRP A 105 -2.48 4.08 21.81
N LEU A 106 -3.04 3.01 21.23
CA LEU A 106 -4.07 2.19 21.87
C LEU A 106 -3.53 1.51 23.13
N GLN A 107 -2.33 0.94 23.07
CA GLN A 107 -1.65 0.34 24.22
C GLN A 107 -1.45 1.36 25.35
N LEU A 108 -0.92 2.54 25.02
CA LEU A 108 -0.72 3.61 26.01
C LEU A 108 -2.03 4.06 26.67
N LYS A 109 -3.14 4.09 25.91
CA LYS A 109 -4.45 4.47 26.44
C LYS A 109 -5.10 3.37 27.27
N ASP A 110 -4.91 2.10 26.93
CA ASP A 110 -5.36 0.97 27.76
C ASP A 110 -4.60 0.93 29.09
N ASP A 111 -3.28 1.17 29.06
CA ASP A 111 -2.43 1.29 30.27
C ASP A 111 -2.85 2.47 31.15
N GLU A 112 -3.09 3.64 30.56
CA GLU A 112 -3.56 4.82 31.30
C GLU A 112 -4.90 4.56 31.98
N LEU A 113 -5.85 3.93 31.28
CA LEU A 113 -7.15 3.59 31.85
C LEU A 113 -7.03 2.54 32.95
N SER A 114 -6.15 1.55 32.77
CA SER A 114 -5.87 0.51 33.78
C SER A 114 -5.34 1.11 35.09
N ARG A 115 -4.49 2.15 35.01
CA ARG A 115 -3.94 2.87 36.18
C ARG A 115 -4.99 3.66 36.96
N GLN A 116 -6.14 3.96 36.36
CA GLN A 116 -7.25 4.64 37.03
C GLN A 116 -8.11 3.68 37.89
N THR A 117 -7.73 2.40 37.99
CA THR A 117 -8.38 1.44 38.89
C THR A 117 -7.52 1.17 40.13
N PRO A 118 -8.12 1.06 41.34
CA PRO A 118 -9.55 1.18 41.66
C PRO A 118 -10.04 2.64 41.73
N VAL A 119 -11.38 2.81 41.69
CA VAL A 119 -12.02 4.11 41.96
C VAL A 119 -11.78 4.49 43.42
N GLY A 120 -11.40 5.74 43.67
CA GLY A 120 -11.12 6.25 45.02
C GLY A 120 -12.33 6.17 45.95
N GLY A 121 -12.08 6.10 47.26
CA GLY A 121 -13.12 6.06 48.28
C GLY A 121 -13.55 7.42 48.84
N ASP A 122 -12.82 8.49 48.50
CA ASP A 122 -13.08 9.86 48.95
C ASP A 122 -13.43 10.79 47.78
N PHE A 123 -14.25 11.81 48.06
CA PHE A 123 -14.77 12.74 47.06
C PHE A 123 -13.67 13.45 46.24
N PRO A 124 -12.58 13.99 46.83
CA PRO A 124 -11.49 14.59 46.06
C PRO A 124 -10.83 13.65 45.05
N THR A 125 -10.56 12.40 45.44
CA THR A 125 -9.97 11.39 44.54
C THR A 125 -10.92 11.05 43.39
N VAL A 126 -12.21 10.85 43.69
CA VAL A 126 -13.24 10.56 42.68
C VAL A 126 -13.42 11.74 41.72
N GLN A 127 -13.41 12.97 42.22
CA GLN A 127 -13.48 14.17 41.37
C GLN A 127 -12.28 14.26 40.42
N LYS A 128 -11.06 14.01 40.90
CA LYS A 128 -9.86 13.99 40.06
C LYS A 128 -9.93 12.90 38.98
N GLN A 129 -10.38 11.71 39.34
CA GLN A 129 -10.59 10.61 38.38
C GLN A 129 -11.64 10.99 37.31
N ASN A 130 -12.68 11.74 37.68
CA ASN A 130 -13.68 12.24 36.73
C ASN A 130 -13.07 13.16 35.66
N ASP A 131 -12.21 14.09 36.07
CA ASP A 131 -11.58 15.04 35.15
C ASP A 131 -10.63 14.34 34.17
N VAL A 132 -9.90 13.33 34.65
CA VAL A 132 -9.09 12.45 33.80
C VAL A 132 -9.97 11.74 32.78
N GLN A 133 -11.11 11.16 33.20
CA GLN A 133 -12.01 10.46 32.28
C GLN A 133 -12.64 11.38 31.23
N ARG A 134 -13.04 12.60 31.60
CA ARG A 134 -13.56 13.57 30.63
C ARG A 134 -12.50 13.91 29.58
N THR A 135 -11.25 13.96 29.97
CA THR A 135 -10.13 14.19 29.06
C THR A 135 -9.91 12.98 28.15
N PHE A 136 -9.85 11.79 28.73
CA PHE A 136 -9.73 10.53 28.00
C PHE A 136 -10.83 10.36 26.93
N LYS A 137 -12.09 10.60 27.28
CA LYS A 137 -13.22 10.54 26.33
C LYS A 137 -13.11 11.53 25.18
N ARG A 138 -12.61 12.75 25.43
CA ARG A 138 -12.37 13.74 24.37
C ARG A 138 -11.27 13.27 23.43
N GLU A 139 -10.22 12.66 23.96
CA GLU A 139 -9.14 12.08 23.16
C GLU A 139 -9.65 10.91 22.29
N LEU A 140 -10.43 9.98 22.86
CA LEU A 140 -11.07 8.89 22.10
C LEU A 140 -11.89 9.44 20.93
N LYS A 141 -12.79 10.40 21.20
CA LYS A 141 -13.64 11.02 20.17
C LYS A 141 -12.83 11.71 19.07
N THR A 142 -11.69 12.29 19.43
CA THR A 142 -10.78 12.93 18.46
C THR A 142 -10.03 11.89 17.62
N LYS A 143 -9.68 10.74 18.20
CA LYS A 143 -8.92 9.69 17.53
C LYS A 143 -9.76 8.78 16.64
N GLU A 144 -11.04 8.59 16.98
CA GLU A 144 -12.00 7.77 16.23
C GLU A 144 -11.97 7.98 14.70
N PRO A 145 -12.10 9.22 14.16
CA PRO A 145 -12.07 9.42 12.71
C PRO A 145 -10.74 9.01 12.07
N VAL A 146 -9.63 9.13 12.79
CA VAL A 146 -8.30 8.73 12.30
C VAL A 146 -8.21 7.21 12.19
N ILE A 147 -8.72 6.48 13.19
CA ILE A 147 -8.78 5.01 13.16
C ILE A 147 -9.65 4.55 12.00
N MET A 148 -10.89 5.06 11.90
CA MET A 148 -11.83 4.66 10.85
C MET A 148 -11.30 4.96 9.45
N SER A 149 -10.73 6.15 9.25
CA SER A 149 -10.13 6.54 7.97
C SER A 149 -8.91 5.67 7.61
N THR A 150 -8.06 5.32 8.58
CA THR A 150 -6.91 4.44 8.34
C THR A 150 -7.36 3.04 7.95
N LEU A 151 -8.32 2.46 8.67
CA LEU A 151 -8.88 1.14 8.37
C LEU A 151 -9.55 1.10 7.00
N GLU A 152 -10.32 2.13 6.65
CA GLU A 152 -10.94 2.23 5.32
C GLU A 152 -9.89 2.37 4.21
N THR A 153 -8.83 3.16 4.43
CA THR A 153 -7.75 3.30 3.46
C THR A 153 -7.00 1.97 3.27
N VAL A 154 -6.81 1.19 4.34
CA VAL A 154 -6.29 -0.18 4.22
C VAL A 154 -7.25 -1.05 3.40
N ARG A 155 -8.55 -1.00 3.66
CA ARG A 155 -9.56 -1.76 2.90
C ARG A 155 -9.49 -1.44 1.41
N ILE A 156 -9.52 -0.16 1.06
CA ILE A 156 -9.41 0.33 -0.32
C ILE A 156 -8.08 -0.10 -0.93
N PHE A 157 -6.96 0.08 -0.22
CA PHE A 157 -5.65 -0.34 -0.71
C PHE A 157 -5.60 -1.85 -0.98
N LEU A 158 -6.29 -2.66 -0.19
CA LEU A 158 -6.37 -4.11 -0.38
C LEU A 158 -7.29 -4.53 -1.55
N THR A 159 -8.32 -3.73 -1.88
CA THR A 159 -9.23 -3.98 -3.01
C THR A 159 -8.66 -3.46 -4.33
N GLU A 160 -8.05 -2.28 -4.31
CA GLU A 160 -7.52 -1.55 -5.47
C GLU A 160 -6.11 -1.99 -5.88
N GLN A 161 -5.55 -3.09 -5.34
CA GLN A 161 -4.25 -3.62 -5.80
C GLN A 161 -4.31 -3.98 -7.29
N PRO A 162 -3.61 -3.26 -8.19
CA PRO A 162 -3.93 -3.33 -9.62
C PRO A 162 -3.42 -4.61 -10.26
N LEU A 163 -4.34 -5.34 -10.88
CA LEU A 163 -4.00 -6.44 -11.78
C LEU A 163 -4.70 -6.40 -13.14
N GLU A 164 -5.85 -5.75 -13.30
CA GLU A 164 -6.61 -5.83 -14.57
C GLU A 164 -5.82 -5.34 -15.80
N GLY A 165 -4.94 -4.35 -15.67
CA GLY A 165 -4.22 -3.77 -16.81
C GLY A 165 -2.99 -4.56 -17.30
N LEU A 166 -2.44 -5.44 -16.46
CA LEU A 166 -1.15 -6.11 -16.70
C LEU A 166 -1.28 -7.60 -17.03
N GLU A 167 -2.42 -8.23 -16.71
CA GLU A 167 -2.64 -9.66 -16.97
C GLU A 167 -2.70 -9.99 -18.47
N LYS A 168 -3.11 -9.04 -19.32
CA LYS A 168 -3.17 -9.23 -20.77
C LYS A 168 -1.79 -9.20 -21.46
N LEU A 169 -0.73 -8.81 -20.74
CA LEU A 169 0.60 -8.57 -21.34
C LEU A 169 1.62 -9.69 -21.07
N TYR A 170 1.30 -10.66 -20.22
CA TYR A 170 2.21 -11.72 -19.78
C TYR A 170 1.61 -13.13 -19.97
N GLN A 171 1.05 -13.41 -21.15
CA GLN A 171 0.77 -14.78 -21.55
C GLN A 171 2.06 -15.41 -22.11
N GLU A 172 2.95 -15.88 -21.23
CA GLU A 172 3.98 -16.88 -21.56
C GLU A 172 4.36 -17.72 -20.32
N PRO A 173 4.88 -18.96 -20.50
CA PRO A 173 4.94 -20.00 -19.47
C PRO A 173 5.88 -19.69 -18.30
N ARG A 174 5.44 -20.16 -17.14
CA ARG A 174 6.01 -19.97 -15.79
C ARG A 174 7.35 -20.69 -15.59
N GLU A 175 8.32 -20.00 -14.99
CA GLU A 175 9.27 -20.55 -14.01
C GLU A 175 9.31 -19.65 -12.74
N LEU A 176 9.39 -20.28 -11.56
CA LEU A 176 9.34 -19.75 -10.18
C LEU A 176 10.77 -19.78 -9.58
N PRO A 177 11.11 -19.31 -8.33
CA PRO A 177 10.68 -18.20 -7.45
C PRO A 177 11.87 -17.30 -6.96
N PRO A 178 11.62 -16.20 -6.20
CA PRO A 178 12.03 -16.18 -4.78
C PRO A 178 10.83 -15.87 -3.87
N GLU A 179 10.34 -16.88 -3.15
CA GLU A 179 8.93 -16.96 -2.75
C GLU A 179 8.56 -16.45 -1.35
N GLU A 180 9.49 -15.92 -0.57
CA GLU A 180 9.21 -15.72 0.87
C GLU A 180 9.04 -14.26 1.31
N LYS A 181 9.49 -13.27 0.50
CA LYS A 181 9.37 -11.85 0.86
C LYS A 181 8.04 -11.22 0.43
N ALA A 182 7.47 -11.70 -0.68
CA ALA A 182 6.22 -11.17 -1.24
C ALA A 182 4.98 -11.59 -0.44
N GLN A 183 5.06 -12.62 0.41
CA GLN A 183 3.89 -13.14 1.15
C GLN A 183 3.55 -12.35 2.42
N ASN A 184 4.40 -11.41 2.84
CA ASN A 184 4.30 -10.81 4.16
C ASN A 184 3.52 -9.50 4.17
N VAL A 185 3.54 -8.71 3.09
CA VAL A 185 3.21 -7.27 3.12
C VAL A 185 1.70 -6.97 3.30
N THR A 186 0.83 -7.56 2.48
CA THR A 186 -0.65 -7.46 2.61
C THR A 186 -1.16 -8.24 3.81
N ARG A 187 -0.57 -9.41 4.09
CA ARG A 187 -0.94 -10.18 5.30
C ARG A 187 -0.64 -9.38 6.55
N LEU A 188 0.51 -8.69 6.57
CA LEU A 188 0.90 -7.81 7.66
C LEU A 188 -0.04 -6.62 7.78
N LEU A 189 -0.32 -5.87 6.71
CA LEU A 189 -1.28 -4.74 6.79
C LEU A 189 -2.66 -5.20 7.25
N ARG A 190 -3.17 -6.31 6.71
CA ARG A 190 -4.46 -6.85 7.12
C ARG A 190 -4.44 -7.21 8.61
N LYS A 191 -3.43 -7.96 9.05
CA LYS A 191 -3.28 -8.35 10.46
C LYS A 191 -3.19 -7.13 11.36
N GLN A 192 -2.39 -6.13 11.00
CA GLN A 192 -2.25 -4.89 11.76
C GLN A 192 -3.57 -4.10 11.81
N ALA A 193 -4.32 -4.04 10.71
CA ALA A 193 -5.62 -3.38 10.68
C ALA A 193 -6.66 -4.12 11.54
N GLU A 194 -6.68 -5.45 11.48
CA GLU A 194 -7.51 -6.30 12.36
C GLU A 194 -7.14 -6.05 13.83
N GLU A 195 -5.85 -6.02 14.16
CA GLU A 195 -5.33 -5.77 15.51
C GLU A 195 -5.70 -4.36 16.02
N VAL A 196 -5.54 -3.32 15.18
CA VAL A 196 -5.99 -1.96 15.51
C VAL A 196 -7.49 -1.93 15.79
N ASN A 197 -8.31 -2.61 14.97
CA ASN A 197 -9.74 -2.66 15.18
C ASN A 197 -10.11 -3.37 16.49
N THR A 198 -9.49 -4.51 16.77
CA THR A 198 -9.73 -5.27 18.02
C THR A 198 -9.31 -4.49 19.26
N GLU A 199 -8.13 -3.88 19.27
CA GLU A 199 -7.68 -3.07 20.43
C GLU A 199 -8.52 -1.80 20.59
N TRP A 200 -9.01 -1.20 19.49
CA TRP A 200 -9.94 -0.08 19.55
C TRP A 200 -11.29 -0.47 20.17
N GLU A 201 -11.88 -1.60 19.76
CA GLU A 201 -13.12 -2.13 20.34
C GLU A 201 -12.94 -2.45 21.82
N LYS A 202 -11.83 -3.12 22.18
CA LYS A 202 -11.49 -3.44 23.57
C LYS A 202 -11.34 -2.18 24.43
N LEU A 203 -10.63 -1.16 23.96
CA LEU A 203 -10.44 0.10 24.68
C LEU A 203 -11.77 0.82 24.92
N ASN A 204 -12.67 0.81 23.93
CA ASN A 204 -14.01 1.39 24.07
C ASN A 204 -14.85 0.64 25.12
N LEU A 205 -14.80 -0.69 25.13
CA LEU A 205 -15.47 -1.51 26.14
C LEU A 205 -14.92 -1.23 27.55
N HIS A 206 -13.59 -1.21 27.69
CA HIS A 206 -12.93 -0.91 28.95
C HIS A 206 -13.31 0.50 29.46
N SER A 207 -13.34 1.50 28.57
CA SER A 207 -13.76 2.87 28.88
C SER A 207 -15.22 2.95 29.35
N ALA A 208 -16.12 2.21 28.70
CA ALA A 208 -17.52 2.14 29.08
C ALA A 208 -17.72 1.46 30.44
N ASP A 209 -17.00 0.36 30.70
CA ASP A 209 -17.03 -0.36 31.96
C ASP A 209 -16.47 0.48 33.12
N TRP A 210 -15.36 1.18 32.90
CA TRP A 210 -14.80 2.10 33.88
C TRP A 210 -15.79 3.22 34.20
N GLN A 211 -16.45 3.79 33.18
CA GLN A 211 -17.48 4.82 33.39
C GLN A 211 -18.64 4.30 34.25
N ARG A 212 -19.09 3.07 34.02
CA ARG A 212 -20.16 2.45 34.81
C ARG A 212 -19.75 2.30 36.27
N LYS A 213 -18.57 1.72 36.55
CA LYS A 213 -18.03 1.57 37.91
C LYS A 213 -17.89 2.92 38.62
N PHE A 214 -17.45 3.93 37.88
CA PHE A 214 -17.32 5.29 38.40
C PHE A 214 -18.69 5.89 38.78
N ASN A 215 -19.70 5.74 37.93
CA ASN A 215 -21.06 6.21 38.22
C ASN A 215 -21.63 5.51 39.47
N GLU A 216 -21.45 4.19 39.59
CA GLU A 216 -21.87 3.41 40.77
C GLU A 216 -21.17 3.86 42.06
N ALA A 217 -19.89 4.23 41.98
CA ALA A 217 -19.14 4.75 43.14
C ALA A 217 -19.64 6.13 43.56
N LEU A 218 -20.01 7.00 42.61
CA LEU A 218 -20.60 8.30 42.90
C LEU A 218 -21.99 8.20 43.53
N GLU A 219 -22.82 7.24 43.12
CA GLU A 219 -24.15 7.01 43.72
C GLU A 219 -24.08 6.52 45.18
N ARG A 220 -22.93 5.98 45.59
CA ARG A 220 -22.69 5.42 46.93
C ARG A 220 -22.11 6.43 47.94
N LEU A 221 -21.64 7.58 47.46
CA LEU A 221 -21.07 8.67 48.26
C LEU A 221 -22.15 9.70 48.61
#